data_AF-A0A3A8YA53-F1
#
_entry.id   AF-A0A3A8YA53-F1
#
_cell.length_a   1.000
_cell.length_b   1.000
_cell.length_c   1.000
_cell.angle_alpha   90.00
_cell.angle_beta   90.00
_cell.angle_gamma   90.00
#
_symmetry.space_group_name_H-M   'P 1'
#
loop_
_entity.id
_entity.type
_entity.pdbx_description
1 polymer ?
#
loop_
_entity_poly.entity_id
_entity_poly.type
_entity_poly.pdbx_seq_one_letter_code
_entity_poly.pdbx_strand_id
1 'polypeptide(L)' 'MCNKEICNKDIREYAKNNDIPLWRIASKLGINDGNFSRKLRTELPEEKKAEIKAIIEDLAAE' A
#
# COMPACT_ATOMS: atom_id res chain seq x y z
N MET A 1 -15.84 -11.51 -16.03
CA MET A 1 -14.51 -10.86 -15.89
C MET A 1 -14.76 -9.44 -15.42
N CYS A 2 -14.70 -9.19 -14.11
CA CYS A 2 -15.02 -7.87 -13.55
C CYS A 2 -13.84 -6.91 -13.74
N ASN A 3 -14.17 -5.73 -14.27
CA ASN A 3 -13.26 -4.65 -14.62
C ASN A 3 -12.35 -4.28 -13.45
N LYS A 4 -11.04 -4.44 -13.69
CA LYS A 4 -9.96 -4.20 -12.74
C LYS A 4 -9.67 -2.71 -12.68
N GLU A 5 -10.62 -1.91 -12.20
CA GLU A 5 -10.28 -0.58 -11.71
C GLU A 5 -9.37 -0.79 -10.50
N ILE A 6 -8.07 -0.55 -10.71
CA ILE A 6 -7.08 -0.66 -9.65
C ILE A 6 -7.46 0.41 -8.61
N CYS A 7 -8.13 0.01 -7.53
CA CYS A 7 -8.33 0.87 -6.37
C CYS A 7 -6.97 1.20 -5.74
N ASN A 8 -6.90 2.34 -5.04
CA ASN A 8 -5.72 2.79 -4.29
C ASN A 8 -4.43 2.89 -5.15
N LYS A 9 -4.55 3.38 -6.39
CA LYS A 9 -3.38 3.68 -7.24
C LYS A 9 -2.43 4.65 -6.57
N ASP A 10 -2.96 5.62 -5.83
CA ASP A 10 -2.20 6.60 -5.08
C ASP A 10 -1.19 5.95 -4.13
N ILE A 11 -1.59 4.91 -3.39
CA ILE A 11 -0.67 4.17 -2.51
C ILE A 11 0.42 3.44 -3.31
N ARG A 12 0.04 2.84 -4.44
CA ARG A 12 0.99 2.09 -5.28
C ARG A 12 2.01 3.03 -5.92
N GLU A 13 1.57 4.18 -6.40
CA GLU A 13 2.42 5.22 -6.96
C GLU A 13 3.29 5.84 -5.89
N TYR A 14 2.76 6.09 -4.69
CA TYR A 14 3.53 6.62 -3.57
C TYR A 14 4.66 5.68 -3.14
N ALA A 15 4.35 4.39 -3.00
CA ALA A 15 5.35 3.36 -2.71
C ALA A 15 6.42 3.30 -3.81
N LYS A 16 6.00 3.32 -5.08
CA LYS A 16 6.90 3.29 -6.24
C LYS A 16 7.79 4.53 -6.32
N ASN A 17 7.26 5.72 -6.03
CA ASN A 17 8.01 6.97 -6.06
C ASN A 17 9.10 7.02 -4.98
N ASN A 18 8.87 6.34 -3.85
CA ASN A 18 9.86 6.18 -2.78
C ASN A 18 10.75 4.94 -2.95
N ASP A 19 10.67 4.23 -4.08
CA ASP A 19 11.37 2.97 -4.36
C ASP A 19 11.11 1.86 -3.31
N ILE A 20 9.96 1.93 -2.61
CA ILE A 20 9.61 0.98 -1.56
C ILE A 20 8.73 -0.13 -2.14
N PRO A 21 9.13 -1.40 -1.97
CA PRO A 21 8.30 -2.51 -2.42
C PRO A 21 7.15 -2.79 -1.44
N LEU A 22 5.98 -3.19 -1.99
CA LEU A 22 4.75 -3.42 -1.22
C LEU A 22 4.92 -4.46 -0.08
N TRP A 23 5.81 -5.44 -0.26
CA TRP A 23 6.09 -6.46 0.76
C TRP A 23 6.72 -5.84 2.01
N ARG A 24 7.51 -4.76 1.88
CA ARG A 24 8.18 -4.11 3.02
C ARG A 24 7.18 -3.35 3.87
N ILE A 25 6.22 -2.67 3.22
CA ILE A 25 5.05 -2.05 3.86
C ILE A 25 4.21 -3.11 4.57
N ALA A 26 3.92 -4.23 3.88
CA ALA A 26 3.17 -5.34 4.45
C ALA A 26 3.88 -5.92 5.69
N SER A 27 5.21 -6.04 5.65
CA SER A 27 6.01 -6.51 6.77
C SER A 27 5.95 -5.57 7.98
N LYS A 28 5.99 -4.25 7.78
CA LYS A 28 5.79 -3.26 8.86
C LYS A 28 4.38 -3.32 9.45
N LEU A 29 3.37 -3.57 8.61
CA LEU A 29 1.98 -3.77 9.02
C LEU A 29 1.74 -5.12 9.72
N GLY A 30 2.73 -6.03 9.76
CA GLY A 30 2.57 -7.38 10.31
C GLY A 30 1.62 -8.27 9.49
N ILE A 31 1.42 -7.96 8.21
CA ILE A 31 0.55 -8.73 7.30
C ILE A 31 1.35 -9.34 6.17
N ASN A 32 0.82 -10.43 5.62
CA ASN A 32 1.40 -11.03 4.41
C ASN A 32 1.18 -10.12 3.18
N ASP A 33 2.17 -10.01 2.29
CA ASP A 33 2.10 -9.27 1.03
C ASP A 33 0.85 -9.65 0.21
N GLY A 34 0.51 -10.94 0.15
CA GLY A 34 -0.69 -11.40 -0.54
C GLY A 34 -1.99 -10.84 0.05
N ASN A 35 -2.05 -10.62 1.37
CA ASN A 35 -3.20 -9.96 2.00
C ASN A 35 -3.19 -8.46 1.75
N PHE A 36 -2.02 -7.82 1.77
CA PHE A 36 -1.88 -6.40 1.47
C PHE A 36 -2.30 -6.09 0.01
N SER A 37 -1.78 -6.88 -0.94
CA SER A 37 -2.12 -6.79 -2.35
C SER A 37 -3.61 -6.99 -2.63
N ARG A 38 -4.31 -7.84 -1.85
CA ARG A 38 -5.77 -8.01 -1.92
C ARG A 38 -6.50 -6.81 -1.33
N LYS A 39 -6.07 -6.30 -0.17
CA LYS A 39 -6.63 -5.09 0.47
C LYS A 39 -6.56 -3.87 -0.45
N LEU A 40 -5.49 -3.73 -1.23
CA LEU A 40 -5.37 -2.65 -2.21
C LEU A 40 -6.33 -2.76 -3.40
N ARG A 41 -7.02 -3.90 -3.61
CA ARG A 41 -8.03 -4.04 -4.68
C ARG A 41 -9.41 -3.53 -4.28
N THR A 42 -9.63 -3.25 -3.01
CA THR A 42 -10.86 -2.66 -2.47
C THR A 42 -10.60 -1.23 -2.07
N GLU A 43 -11.58 -0.34 -2.19
CA GLU A 43 -11.44 1.03 -1.70
C GLU A 43 -11.16 1.02 -0.19
N LEU A 44 -10.01 1.58 0.20
CA LEU A 44 -9.62 1.71 1.60
C LEU A 44 -10.15 3.03 2.15
N PRO A 45 -10.57 3.08 3.43
CA PRO A 45 -10.90 4.33 4.08
C PRO A 45 -9.66 5.23 4.15
N GLU A 46 -9.86 6.54 4.13
CA GLU A 46 -8.77 7.53 4.08
C GLU A 46 -7.78 7.37 5.24
N GLU A 47 -8.27 7.04 6.43
CA GLU A 47 -7.46 6.73 7.61
C GLU A 47 -6.43 5.61 7.35
N LYS A 48 -6.87 4.53 6.69
CA LYS A 48 -5.98 3.42 6.33
C LYS A 48 -5.00 3.81 5.25
N LYS A 49 -5.39 4.68 4.31
CA LYS A 49 -4.46 5.21 3.31
C LYS A 49 -3.38 6.07 3.96
N ALA A 50 -3.75 6.91 4.93
CA ALA A 50 -2.82 7.75 5.68
C ALA A 50 -1.83 6.91 6.50
N GLU A 51 -2.30 5.87 7.19
CA GLU A 51 -1.45 4.92 7.92
C GLU A 51 -0.41 4.28 6.98
N ILE A 52 -0.83 3.83 5.80
CA ILE A 52 0.08 3.24 4.81
C ILE A 52 1.10 4.26 4.28
N LYS A 53 0.66 5.49 3.98
CA LYS A 53 1.55 6.57 3.51
C LYS A 53 2.60 6.93 4.57
N ALA A 54 2.21 7.01 5.85
CA ALA A 54 3.14 7.24 6.95
C ALA A 54 4.19 6.12 7.07
N ILE A 55 3.79 4.86 6.88
CA ILE A 55 4.74 3.73 6.86
C ILE A 55 5.69 3.82 5.66
N ILE A 56 5.21 4.25 4.50
CA ILE A 56 6.06 4.47 3.32
C ILE A 56 7.08 5.57 3.61
N GLU A 57 6.68 6.68 4.23
CA GLU A 57 7.59 7.76 4.62
C GLU A 57 8.63 7.31 5.65
N ASP A 58 8.21 6.57 6.68
CA ASP A 58 9.10 5.98 7.69
C ASP A 58 10.16 5.07 7.05
N LEU A 59 9.74 4.23 6.10
CA LEU A 59 10.63 3.34 5.34
C LEU A 59 11.51 4.07 4.31
N ALA A 60 11.11 5.26 3.87
CA ALA A 60 11.87 6.06 2.90
C ALA A 60 12.92 6.95 3.58
N ALA A 61 12.66 7.30 4.85
CA ALA A 61 13.59 8.04 5.69
C ALA A 61 14.68 7.15 6.33
N GLU A 62 14.54 5.82 6.23
CA GLU A 62 15.53 4.81 6.66
C GLU A 62 16.63 4.60 5.61
#